data_AF-A0A0K4H6B5-F1
#
_entry.id   AF-A0A0K4H6B5-F1
#
_cell.length_a   1.000
_cell.length_b   1.000
_cell.length_c   1.000
_cell.angle_alpha   90.00
_cell.angle_beta   90.00
_cell.angle_gamma   90.00
#
_symmetry.space_group_name_H-M   'P 1'
#
loop_
_entity.id
_entity.type
_entity.pdbx_description
1 polymer ?
#
loop_
_entity_poly.entity_id
_entity_poly.type
_entity_poly.pdbx_seq_one_letter_code
_entity_poly.pdbx_strand_id
1 'polypeptide(L)'
;MIEEGLLLPMSVLLQGQKLTLLDPELWFLRYNENQDVSLAVSIGNNHQRIIIVEDVLLLLDRSQIEVITGKVVYHPLRIDILSKLLAFIDESAGVAEREHHEFFADAIPFTSEMVLFSKVASEAWFLAVYLSNDNANEILFRHLRKTECYKLVRYLLSQSLMQTSLYDLGELYGVSYSHFRRLCSYALGGKVKTELCGWRVARAVLEIIEGNSDMTTIAHKYGYSSSSHFSAEVKSRLGKTPRELCKKL
;
A
#
# COMPACT_ATOMS: atom_id res chain seq x y z
N MET A 1 -9.41 -18.50 -1.81
CA MET A 1 -9.84 -17.09 -1.96
C MET A 1 -9.20 -16.61 -3.23
N ILE A 2 -9.98 -16.07 -4.16
CA ILE A 2 -9.43 -15.48 -5.39
C ILE A 2 -8.56 -14.31 -4.91
N GLU A 3 -7.26 -14.38 -5.14
CA GLU A 3 -6.35 -13.29 -4.84
C GLU A 3 -6.59 -12.21 -5.89
N GLU A 4 -7.58 -11.35 -5.64
CA GLU A 4 -7.88 -10.20 -6.48
C GLU A 4 -6.61 -9.37 -6.67
N GLY A 5 -6.30 -9.05 -7.93
CA GLY A 5 -5.21 -8.14 -8.29
C GLY A 5 -5.50 -6.69 -7.86
N LEU A 6 -4.83 -5.75 -8.51
CA LEU A 6 -5.01 -4.33 -8.21
C LEU A 6 -6.25 -3.72 -8.84
N LEU A 7 -6.79 -4.30 -9.92
CA LEU A 7 -7.91 -3.71 -10.66
C LEU A 7 -9.22 -3.79 -9.87
N LEU A 8 -9.83 -2.64 -9.64
CA LEU A 8 -11.23 -2.50 -9.23
C LEU A 8 -12.13 -2.48 -10.48
N PRO A 9 -13.47 -2.62 -10.30
CA PRO A 9 -14.41 -2.60 -11.41
C PRO A 9 -14.25 -1.37 -12.30
N MET A 10 -14.28 -1.61 -13.61
CA MET A 10 -14.17 -0.58 -14.64
C MET A 10 -15.23 0.51 -14.42
N SER A 11 -14.83 1.76 -14.65
CA SER A 11 -15.70 2.92 -14.65
C SER A 11 -15.53 3.73 -15.94
N VAL A 12 -16.55 4.53 -16.26
CA VAL A 12 -16.59 5.33 -17.49
C VAL A 12 -17.01 6.75 -17.15
N LEU A 13 -16.27 7.73 -17.68
CA LEU A 13 -16.67 9.14 -17.68
C LEU A 13 -16.81 9.64 -19.12
N LEU A 14 -17.91 10.34 -19.39
CA LEU A 14 -18.23 10.93 -20.68
C LEU A 14 -17.81 12.40 -20.71
N GLN A 15 -17.58 12.95 -21.90
CA GLN A 15 -17.31 14.36 -22.09
C GLN A 15 -18.33 15.26 -21.37
N GLY A 16 -17.82 16.27 -20.67
CA GLY A 16 -18.59 17.21 -19.85
C GLY A 16 -18.99 16.67 -18.47
N GLN A 17 -18.78 15.38 -18.18
CA GLN A 17 -19.03 14.85 -16.84
C GLN A 17 -17.95 15.29 -15.88
N LYS A 18 -18.37 15.58 -14.64
CA LYS A 18 -17.52 15.92 -13.52
C LYS A 18 -17.59 14.84 -12.45
N LEU A 19 -16.45 14.50 -11.85
CA LEU A 19 -16.33 13.61 -10.71
C LEU A 19 -15.59 14.35 -9.59
N THR A 20 -16.06 14.25 -8.35
CA THR A 20 -15.35 14.79 -7.20
C THR A 20 -14.73 13.64 -6.41
N LEU A 21 -13.41 13.66 -6.29
CA LEU A 21 -12.64 12.74 -5.46
C LEU A 21 -12.47 13.33 -4.07
N LEU A 22 -12.84 12.55 -3.07
CA LEU A 22 -12.69 12.93 -1.66
C LEU A 22 -11.39 12.41 -1.04
N ASP A 23 -10.87 11.32 -1.59
CA ASP A 23 -9.64 10.65 -1.19
C ASP A 23 -8.71 10.51 -2.40
N PRO A 24 -7.39 10.35 -2.18
CA PRO A 24 -6.47 10.06 -3.27
C PRO A 24 -6.81 8.74 -3.96
N GLU A 25 -6.83 8.75 -5.29
CA GLU A 25 -7.06 7.59 -6.13
C GLU A 25 -5.91 7.35 -7.11
N LEU A 26 -5.84 6.13 -7.64
CA LEU A 26 -4.89 5.71 -8.67
C LEU A 26 -5.70 5.00 -9.73
N TRP A 27 -5.65 5.49 -10.96
CA TRP A 27 -6.43 4.94 -12.06
C TRP A 27 -5.50 4.39 -13.13
N PHE A 28 -5.81 3.21 -13.64
CA PHE A 28 -5.26 2.74 -14.89
C PHE A 28 -6.19 3.13 -16.04
N LEU A 29 -5.64 3.84 -17.03
CA LEU A 29 -6.34 4.25 -18.25
C LEU A 29 -5.64 3.62 -19.45
N ARG A 30 -6.44 2.98 -20.31
CA ARG A 30 -5.96 2.50 -21.60
C ARG A 30 -6.17 3.58 -22.67
N TYR A 31 -5.11 3.91 -23.39
CA TYR A 31 -5.16 4.82 -24.51
C TYR A 31 -5.83 4.17 -25.72
N ASN A 32 -6.52 5.00 -26.50
CA ASN A 32 -7.17 4.61 -27.73
C ASN A 32 -6.75 5.59 -28.83
N GLU A 33 -5.92 5.12 -29.77
CA GLU A 33 -5.41 5.92 -30.90
C GLU A 33 -6.52 6.59 -31.75
N ASN A 34 -7.74 6.08 -31.70
CA ASN A 34 -8.86 6.60 -32.47
C ASN A 34 -9.66 7.69 -31.72
N GLN A 35 -9.25 8.04 -30.49
CA GLN A 35 -10.02 8.96 -29.65
C GLN A 35 -9.10 9.81 -28.78
N ASP A 36 -9.05 11.11 -29.07
CA ASP A 36 -8.40 12.07 -28.19
C ASP A 36 -9.13 12.14 -26.84
N VAL A 37 -8.37 11.93 -25.77
CA VAL A 37 -8.87 12.02 -24.39
C VAL A 37 -8.10 13.10 -23.65
N SER A 38 -8.83 14.08 -23.11
CA SER A 38 -8.25 15.06 -22.20
C SER A 38 -9.13 15.32 -20.99
N LEU A 39 -8.46 15.46 -19.85
CA LEU A 39 -9.02 15.66 -18.53
C LEU A 39 -8.61 17.04 -18.02
N ALA A 40 -9.50 17.70 -17.29
CA ALA A 40 -9.14 18.80 -16.41
C ALA A 40 -9.27 18.32 -14.97
N VAL A 41 -8.19 18.44 -14.20
CA VAL A 41 -8.19 18.19 -12.76
C VAL A 41 -8.07 19.53 -12.04
N SER A 42 -8.85 19.73 -11.00
CA SER A 42 -8.94 21.02 -10.30
C SER A 42 -9.04 20.87 -8.79
N ILE A 43 -8.37 21.78 -8.07
CA ILE A 43 -8.45 21.94 -6.62
C ILE A 43 -8.55 23.44 -6.32
N GLY A 44 -9.67 23.87 -5.74
CA GLY A 44 -9.91 25.29 -5.47
C GLY A 44 -9.82 26.11 -6.75
N ASN A 45 -8.84 27.02 -6.81
CA ASN A 45 -8.59 27.85 -8.00
C ASN A 45 -7.54 27.25 -8.96
N ASN A 46 -6.83 26.19 -8.55
CA ASN A 46 -5.80 25.56 -9.35
C ASN A 46 -6.41 24.55 -10.31
N HIS A 47 -5.99 24.58 -11.56
CA HIS A 47 -6.47 23.70 -12.62
C HIS A 47 -5.29 23.18 -13.44
N GLN A 48 -5.30 21.90 -13.75
CA GLN A 48 -4.30 21.22 -14.56
C GLN A 48 -5.01 20.43 -15.65
N ARG A 49 -4.55 20.57 -16.90
CA ARG A 49 -5.05 19.76 -18.01
C ARG A 49 -4.10 18.60 -18.27
N ILE A 50 -4.66 17.40 -18.41
CA ILE A 50 -3.93 16.17 -18.69
C ILE A 50 -4.44 15.61 -20.02
N ILE A 51 -3.52 15.29 -20.92
CA ILE A 51 -3.82 14.70 -22.22
C ILE A 51 -3.30 13.27 -22.19
N ILE A 52 -4.15 12.31 -22.57
CA ILE A 52 -3.80 10.90 -22.56
C ILE A 52 -3.37 10.52 -23.97
N VAL A 53 -2.09 10.17 -24.12
CA VAL A 53 -1.46 9.81 -25.41
C VAL A 53 -0.91 8.38 -25.44
N GLU A 54 -0.93 7.71 -24.29
CA GLU A 54 -0.49 6.33 -24.09
C GLU A 54 -1.21 5.74 -22.87
N ASP A 55 -1.04 4.44 -22.64
CA ASP A 55 -1.53 3.79 -21.43
C ASP A 55 -0.85 4.41 -20.20
N VAL A 56 -1.63 4.81 -19.20
CA VAL A 56 -1.09 5.53 -18.04
C VAL A 56 -1.67 5.05 -16.72
N LEU A 57 -0.85 5.19 -15.68
CA LEU A 57 -1.30 5.30 -14.31
C LEU A 57 -1.50 6.78 -13.97
N LEU A 58 -2.75 7.17 -13.77
CA LEU A 58 -3.15 8.50 -13.37
C LEU A 58 -3.25 8.56 -11.85
N LEU A 59 -2.41 9.39 -11.24
CA LEU A 59 -2.34 9.62 -9.80
C LEU A 59 -3.14 10.87 -9.47
N LEU A 60 -4.11 10.75 -8.59
CA LEU A 60 -5.09 11.81 -8.34
C LEU A 60 -5.20 12.03 -6.85
N ASP A 61 -4.90 13.23 -6.38
CA ASP A 61 -5.27 13.65 -5.03
C ASP A 61 -6.75 14.04 -4.99
N ARG A 62 -7.23 14.40 -3.79
CA ARG A 62 -8.57 14.95 -3.56
C ARG A 62 -8.83 16.15 -4.47
N SER A 63 -9.62 15.96 -5.53
CA SER A 63 -9.78 16.92 -6.61
C SER A 63 -11.11 16.77 -7.33
N GLN A 64 -11.48 17.75 -8.16
CA GLN A 64 -12.55 17.62 -9.13
C GLN A 64 -11.96 17.33 -10.51
N ILE A 65 -12.47 16.30 -11.16
CA ILE A 65 -12.05 15.83 -12.48
C ILE A 65 -13.19 16.10 -13.46
N GLU A 66 -12.87 16.66 -14.62
CA GLU A 66 -13.80 16.88 -15.71
C GLU A 66 -13.24 16.31 -17.02
N VAL A 67 -14.06 15.58 -17.76
CA VAL A 67 -13.67 15.09 -19.09
C VAL A 67 -13.91 16.21 -20.11
N ILE A 68 -12.83 16.80 -20.62
CA ILE A 68 -12.91 17.90 -21.58
C ILE A 68 -13.16 17.39 -23.00
N THR A 69 -12.56 16.26 -23.35
CA THR A 69 -12.69 15.67 -24.69
C THR A 69 -12.70 14.15 -24.59
N GLY A 70 -13.60 13.54 -25.36
CA GLY A 70 -13.64 12.10 -25.53
C GLY A 70 -14.37 11.36 -24.41
N LYS A 71 -14.01 10.08 -24.24
CA LYS A 71 -14.57 9.15 -23.26
C LYS A 71 -13.43 8.51 -22.50
N VAL A 72 -13.50 8.58 -21.18
CA VAL A 72 -12.48 8.03 -20.30
C VAL A 72 -12.99 6.71 -19.77
N VAL A 73 -12.31 5.62 -20.13
CA VAL A 73 -12.53 4.30 -19.56
C VAL A 73 -11.35 4.00 -18.65
N TYR A 74 -11.62 3.73 -17.38
CA TYR A 74 -10.56 3.56 -16.39
C TYR A 74 -10.87 2.45 -15.40
N HIS A 75 -9.82 1.91 -14.81
CA HIS A 75 -9.88 1.01 -13.67
C HIS A 75 -9.26 1.70 -12.45
N PRO A 76 -10.01 1.96 -11.38
CA PRO A 76 -9.40 2.32 -10.11
C PRO A 76 -8.50 1.18 -9.62
N LEU A 77 -7.43 1.51 -8.91
CA LEU A 77 -6.47 0.55 -8.36
C LEU A 77 -6.55 0.46 -6.83
N ARG A 78 -6.26 -0.73 -6.30
CA ARG A 78 -6.14 -1.02 -4.87
C ARG A 78 -4.88 -0.37 -4.25
N ILE A 79 -4.99 0.92 -3.95
CA ILE A 79 -3.93 1.70 -3.27
C ILE A 79 -3.56 1.08 -1.92
N ASP A 80 -4.51 0.48 -1.19
CA ASP A 80 -4.25 -0.18 0.09
C ASP A 80 -3.15 -1.23 0.00
N ILE A 81 -3.12 -2.01 -1.09
CA ILE A 81 -2.11 -3.05 -1.31
C ILE A 81 -0.74 -2.41 -1.55
N LEU A 82 -0.66 -1.43 -2.45
CA LEU A 82 0.60 -0.78 -2.82
C LEU A 82 1.18 0.05 -1.66
N SER A 83 0.32 0.81 -0.96
CA SER A 83 0.69 1.60 0.21
C SER A 83 1.20 0.72 1.35
N LYS A 84 0.61 -0.46 1.56
CA LYS A 84 1.10 -1.44 2.55
C LYS A 84 2.51 -1.90 2.19
N LEU A 85 2.76 -2.33 0.95
CA LEU A 85 4.09 -2.76 0.51
C LEU A 85 5.12 -1.64 0.69
N LEU A 86 4.80 -0.42 0.23
CA LEU A 86 5.69 0.72 0.35
C LEU A 86 6.03 1.04 1.82
N ALA A 87 5.04 0.99 2.71
CA ALA A 87 5.26 1.23 4.13
C ALA A 87 6.23 0.21 4.76
N PHE A 88 6.17 -1.06 4.35
CA PHE A 88 7.13 -2.08 4.80
C PHE A 88 8.54 -1.82 4.28
N ILE A 89 8.66 -1.47 3.01
CA ILE A 89 9.95 -1.18 2.37
C ILE A 89 10.58 0.05 3.03
N ASP A 90 9.83 1.14 3.17
CA ASP A 90 10.28 2.38 3.79
C ASP A 90 10.68 2.17 5.26
N GLU A 91 9.91 1.39 6.02
CA GLU A 91 10.25 1.02 7.41
C GLU A 91 11.58 0.25 7.46
N SER A 92 11.80 -0.71 6.56
CA SER A 92 13.04 -1.49 6.51
C SER A 92 14.26 -0.66 6.11
N ALA A 93 14.06 0.35 5.26
CA ALA A 93 15.11 1.25 4.80
C ALA A 93 15.35 2.46 5.73
N GLY A 94 14.57 2.57 6.83
CA GLY A 94 14.68 3.70 7.76
C GLY A 94 14.28 5.04 7.12
N VAL A 95 13.41 5.03 6.12
CA VAL A 95 13.00 6.24 5.40
C VAL A 95 12.10 7.08 6.31
N ALA A 96 12.60 8.26 6.66
CA ALA A 96 11.83 9.29 7.36
C ALA A 96 10.75 9.86 6.42
N GLU A 97 9.57 10.16 6.99
CA GLU A 97 8.54 10.89 6.26
C GLU A 97 9.10 12.25 5.83
N ARG A 98 8.98 12.57 4.54
CA ARG A 98 9.37 13.86 3.99
C ARG A 98 8.11 14.66 3.72
N GLU A 99 8.13 15.96 4.03
CA GLU A 99 7.09 16.86 3.56
C GLU A 99 7.11 16.90 2.03
N HIS A 100 5.95 16.69 1.41
CA HIS A 100 5.82 16.51 -0.03
C HIS A 100 5.11 17.71 -0.65
N HIS A 101 5.69 18.28 -1.72
CA HIS A 101 5.15 19.40 -2.48
C HIS A 101 3.87 19.05 -3.29
N GLU A 102 3.11 20.11 -3.58
CA GLU A 102 1.69 20.19 -3.99
C GLU A 102 1.36 19.76 -5.43
N PHE A 103 1.79 18.59 -5.90
CA PHE A 103 1.17 18.02 -7.11
C PHE A 103 -0.09 17.28 -6.72
N PHE A 104 -1.22 17.65 -7.32
CA PHE A 104 -2.52 17.04 -7.07
C PHE A 104 -3.00 16.10 -8.19
N ALA A 105 -2.31 16.10 -9.34
CA ALA A 105 -2.49 15.10 -10.36
C ALA A 105 -1.21 14.89 -11.18
N ASP A 106 -0.89 13.64 -11.47
CA ASP A 106 0.23 13.24 -12.33
C ASP A 106 -0.18 12.03 -13.18
N ALA A 107 0.49 11.84 -14.32
CA ALA A 107 0.30 10.68 -15.19
C ALA A 107 1.66 10.02 -15.47
N ILE A 108 1.76 8.73 -15.19
CA ILE A 108 2.98 7.94 -15.43
C ILE A 108 2.69 6.94 -16.55
N PRO A 109 3.53 6.87 -17.60
CA PRO A 109 3.44 5.85 -18.63
C PRO A 109 3.39 4.44 -18.05
N PHE A 110 2.53 3.57 -18.59
CA PHE A 110 2.32 2.24 -18.06
C PHE A 110 2.15 1.19 -19.16
N THR A 111 3.09 0.26 -19.25
CA THR A 111 3.26 -0.60 -20.44
C THR A 111 2.66 -2.00 -20.33
N SER A 112 2.21 -2.46 -19.16
CA SER A 112 1.71 -3.84 -19.02
C SER A 112 0.60 -4.00 -17.99
N GLU A 113 -0.66 -3.93 -18.43
CA GLU A 113 -1.84 -4.20 -17.58
C GLU A 113 -1.88 -5.62 -17.02
N MET A 114 -1.22 -6.59 -17.67
CA MET A 114 -1.21 -7.99 -17.23
C MET A 114 -0.73 -8.14 -15.78
N VAL A 115 0.16 -7.25 -15.32
CA VAL A 115 0.65 -7.27 -13.94
C VAL A 115 -0.41 -6.85 -12.92
N LEU A 116 -1.46 -6.13 -13.34
CA LEU A 116 -2.50 -5.60 -12.46
C LEU A 116 -3.62 -6.61 -12.13
N PHE A 117 -3.72 -7.73 -12.85
CA PHE A 117 -4.80 -8.71 -12.66
C PHE A 117 -4.57 -9.70 -11.51
N SER A 118 -3.31 -9.95 -11.17
CA SER A 118 -2.92 -10.92 -10.14
C SER A 118 -2.18 -10.21 -9.03
N LYS A 119 -2.55 -10.49 -7.78
CA LYS A 119 -1.86 -9.96 -6.61
C LYS A 119 -0.35 -10.24 -6.68
N VAL A 120 0.05 -11.48 -7.00
CA VAL A 120 1.47 -11.86 -7.08
C VAL A 120 2.20 -11.08 -8.17
N ALA A 121 1.58 -10.93 -9.34
CA ALA A 121 2.18 -10.17 -10.45
C ALA A 121 2.28 -8.68 -10.11
N SER A 122 1.27 -8.14 -9.44
CA SER A 122 1.22 -6.75 -8.99
C SER A 122 2.28 -6.44 -7.93
N GLU A 123 2.44 -7.31 -6.94
CA GLU A 123 3.48 -7.21 -5.92
C GLU A 123 4.87 -7.29 -6.55
N ALA A 124 5.10 -8.25 -7.46
CA ALA A 124 6.37 -8.40 -8.16
C ALA A 124 6.70 -7.18 -9.04
N TRP A 125 5.71 -6.66 -9.77
CA TRP A 125 5.85 -5.43 -10.55
C TRP A 125 6.21 -4.25 -9.64
N PHE A 126 5.49 -4.04 -8.55
CA PHE A 126 5.75 -2.93 -7.64
C PHE A 126 7.17 -2.99 -7.05
N LEU A 127 7.63 -4.18 -6.68
CA LEU A 127 9.02 -4.38 -6.22
C LEU A 127 10.04 -4.06 -7.31
N ALA A 128 9.79 -4.48 -8.57
CA ALA A 128 10.67 -4.16 -9.69
C ALA A 128 10.74 -2.63 -9.94
N VAL A 129 9.60 -1.94 -9.85
CA VAL A 129 9.48 -0.48 -9.97
C VAL A 129 10.25 0.23 -8.85
N TYR A 130 10.17 -0.28 -7.61
CA TYR A 130 10.93 0.27 -6.48
C TYR A 130 12.45 0.07 -6.65
N LEU A 131 12.86 -1.10 -7.13
CA LEU A 131 14.28 -1.44 -7.30
C LEU A 131 14.94 -0.77 -8.50
N SER A 132 14.18 -0.32 -9.51
CA SER A 132 14.74 0.27 -10.72
C SER A 132 15.40 1.65 -10.49
N ASN A 133 15.18 2.28 -9.32
CA ASN A 133 15.71 3.61 -8.97
C ASN A 133 15.46 4.69 -10.03
N ASP A 134 14.37 4.55 -10.81
CA ASP A 134 13.96 5.57 -11.76
C ASP A 134 13.27 6.72 -11.02
N ASN A 135 13.76 7.95 -11.24
CA ASN A 135 13.18 9.16 -10.65
C ASN A 135 11.70 9.35 -11.01
N ALA A 136 11.24 8.82 -12.15
CA ALA A 136 9.83 8.86 -12.54
C ALA A 136 8.93 8.08 -11.55
N ASN A 137 9.45 6.99 -10.96
CA ASN A 137 8.70 6.15 -10.02
C ASN A 137 8.51 6.81 -8.65
N GLU A 138 9.36 7.78 -8.30
CA GLU A 138 9.22 8.52 -7.03
C GLU A 138 7.91 9.31 -6.97
N ILE A 139 7.32 9.68 -8.12
CA ILE A 139 5.99 10.29 -8.18
C ILE A 139 4.94 9.33 -7.62
N LEU A 140 4.99 8.05 -8.01
CA LEU A 140 4.11 7.01 -7.48
C LEU A 140 4.29 6.82 -5.99
N PHE A 141 5.54 6.70 -5.51
CA PHE A 141 5.79 6.49 -4.09
C PHE A 141 5.35 7.68 -3.25
N ARG A 142 5.61 8.90 -3.71
CA ARG A 142 5.12 10.13 -3.06
C ARG A 142 3.60 10.15 -2.97
N HIS A 143 2.91 9.76 -4.04
CA HIS A 143 1.45 9.65 -4.04
C HIS A 143 0.95 8.68 -2.98
N LEU A 144 1.52 7.46 -2.95
CA LEU A 144 1.16 6.45 -1.97
C LEU A 144 1.44 6.88 -0.53
N ARG A 145 2.55 7.59 -0.27
CA ARG A 145 2.92 8.12 1.06
C ARG A 145 1.91 9.12 1.62
N LYS A 146 1.17 9.83 0.77
CA LYS A 146 0.11 10.76 1.21
C LYS A 146 -1.12 10.03 1.76
N THR A 147 -1.34 8.79 1.33
CA THR A 147 -2.57 8.04 1.58
C THR A 147 -2.71 7.66 3.05
N GLU A 148 -3.96 7.62 3.51
CA GLU A 148 -4.28 7.18 4.87
C GLU A 148 -3.84 5.72 5.11
N CYS A 149 -3.96 4.86 4.10
CA CYS A 149 -3.48 3.49 4.16
C CYS A 149 -1.99 3.40 4.50
N TYR A 150 -1.16 4.22 3.85
CA TYR A 150 0.29 4.23 4.11
C TYR A 150 0.59 4.68 5.54
N LYS A 151 0.04 5.83 5.95
CA LYS A 151 0.25 6.41 7.28
C LYS A 151 -0.17 5.45 8.39
N LEU A 152 -1.33 4.81 8.21
CA LEU A 152 -1.83 3.84 9.16
C LEU A 152 -0.92 2.61 9.26
N VAL A 153 -0.41 2.09 8.15
CA VAL A 153 0.52 0.95 8.18
C VAL A 153 1.85 1.35 8.84
N ARG A 154 2.42 2.52 8.53
CA ARG A 154 3.61 3.05 9.22
C ARG A 154 3.38 3.20 10.72
N TYR A 155 2.24 3.77 11.11
CA TYR A 155 1.83 3.88 12.51
C TYR A 155 1.80 2.50 13.18
N LEU A 156 1.10 1.52 12.60
CA LEU A 156 1.03 0.17 13.16
C LEU A 156 2.39 -0.54 13.22
N LEU A 157 3.27 -0.33 12.25
CA LEU A 157 4.64 -0.86 12.26
C LEU A 157 5.44 -0.29 13.43
N SER A 158 5.36 1.03 13.66
CA SER A 158 6.01 1.70 14.78
C SER A 158 5.51 1.19 16.14
N GLN A 159 4.24 0.81 16.23
CA GLN A 159 3.61 0.32 17.47
C GLN A 159 3.65 -1.20 17.62
N SER A 160 4.13 -1.95 16.61
CA SER A 160 3.98 -3.42 16.54
C SER A 160 4.67 -4.20 17.68
N LEU A 161 5.65 -3.58 18.36
CA LEU A 161 6.36 -4.16 19.50
C LEU A 161 5.74 -3.76 20.84
N MET A 162 4.88 -2.75 20.87
CA MET A 162 4.18 -2.34 22.07
C MET A 162 3.05 -3.33 22.36
N GLN A 163 2.89 -3.74 23.62
CA GLN A 163 1.78 -4.60 24.06
C GLN A 163 0.50 -3.76 24.27
N THR A 164 0.09 -3.04 23.23
CA THR A 164 -0.99 -2.07 23.28
C THR A 164 -2.26 -2.68 22.68
N SER A 165 -3.43 -2.39 23.27
CA SER A 165 -4.69 -2.89 22.72
C SER A 165 -5.08 -2.13 21.45
N LEU A 166 -5.90 -2.74 20.59
CA LEU A 166 -6.45 -2.03 19.42
C LEU A 166 -7.33 -0.83 19.79
N TYR A 167 -7.85 -0.80 21.02
CA TYR A 167 -8.59 0.34 21.54
C TYR A 167 -7.65 1.53 21.76
N ASP A 168 -6.58 1.33 22.54
CA ASP A 168 -5.62 2.40 22.86
C ASP A 168 -4.90 2.87 21.59
N LEU A 169 -4.60 1.97 20.66
CA LEU A 169 -4.03 2.34 19.35
C LEU A 169 -4.96 3.26 18.56
N GLY A 170 -6.28 3.04 18.61
CA GLY A 170 -7.25 3.90 17.92
C GLY A 170 -7.40 5.26 18.59
N GLU A 171 -7.37 5.29 19.93
CA GLU A 171 -7.40 6.53 20.71
C GLU A 171 -6.17 7.40 20.43
N LEU A 172 -4.97 6.81 20.44
CA LEU A 172 -3.72 7.49 20.09
C LEU A 172 -3.69 7.95 18.62
N TYR A 173 -4.35 7.21 17.74
CA TYR A 173 -4.53 7.61 16.33
C TYR A 173 -5.57 8.73 16.14
N GLY A 174 -6.36 9.05 17.18
CA GLY A 174 -7.33 10.14 17.17
C GLY A 174 -8.71 9.78 16.59
N VAL A 175 -9.08 8.50 16.54
CA VAL A 175 -10.37 8.06 15.99
C VAL A 175 -11.09 7.06 16.90
N SER A 176 -12.41 6.93 16.75
CA SER A 176 -13.16 5.93 17.51
C SER A 176 -12.68 4.51 17.22
N TYR A 177 -12.75 3.61 18.21
CA TYR A 177 -12.36 2.20 18.05
C TYR A 177 -13.01 1.52 16.83
N SER A 178 -14.31 1.75 16.61
CA SER A 178 -15.02 1.17 15.47
C SER A 178 -14.49 1.69 14.13
N HIS A 179 -14.14 2.98 14.07
CA HIS A 179 -13.55 3.58 12.87
C HIS A 179 -12.12 3.06 12.65
N PHE A 180 -11.29 3.06 13.70
CA PHE A 180 -9.93 2.53 13.66
C PHE A 180 -9.88 1.10 13.16
N ARG A 181 -10.77 0.23 13.68
CA ARG A 181 -10.84 -1.17 13.25
C ARG A 181 -11.18 -1.30 11.76
N ARG A 182 -12.06 -0.44 11.23
CA ARG A 182 -12.40 -0.43 9.79
C ARG A 182 -11.22 0.04 8.96
N LEU A 183 -10.56 1.13 9.34
CA LEU A 183 -9.36 1.63 8.66
C LEU A 183 -8.27 0.54 8.60
N CYS A 184 -7.97 -0.09 9.74
CA CYS A 184 -7.00 -1.17 9.81
C CYS A 184 -7.40 -2.38 8.95
N SER A 185 -8.67 -2.81 9.00
CA SER A 185 -9.11 -3.94 8.18
C SER A 185 -9.01 -3.65 6.68
N TYR A 186 -9.29 -2.41 6.26
CA TYR A 186 -9.14 -1.98 4.88
C TYR A 186 -7.66 -1.95 4.47
N ALA A 187 -6.83 -1.17 5.17
CA ALA A 187 -5.40 -0.99 4.82
C ALA A 187 -4.59 -2.29 4.88
N LEU A 188 -4.98 -3.24 5.72
CA LEU A 188 -4.26 -4.51 5.88
C LEU A 188 -4.78 -5.63 4.98
N GLY A 189 -5.99 -5.48 4.42
CA GLY A 189 -6.66 -6.50 3.60
C GLY A 189 -7.13 -7.73 4.38
N GLY A 190 -7.32 -7.62 5.70
CA GLY A 190 -7.61 -8.79 6.55
C GLY A 190 -7.94 -8.52 8.01
N LYS A 191 -7.84 -9.57 8.83
CA LYS A 191 -8.06 -9.48 10.28
C LYS A 191 -6.85 -8.83 10.94
N VAL A 192 -7.03 -7.62 11.46
CA VAL A 192 -5.99 -6.79 12.07
C VAL A 192 -5.09 -7.56 13.06
N LYS A 193 -5.69 -8.30 14.00
CA LYS A 193 -4.94 -9.09 14.99
C LYS A 193 -4.05 -10.17 14.35
N THR A 194 -4.53 -10.80 13.27
CA THR A 194 -3.79 -11.85 12.56
C THR A 194 -2.55 -11.27 11.86
N GLU A 195 -2.72 -10.09 11.24
CA GLU A 195 -1.67 -9.34 10.54
C GLU A 195 -0.60 -8.85 11.52
N LEU A 196 -0.98 -8.14 12.58
CA LEU A 196 -0.05 -7.67 13.61
C LEU A 196 0.70 -8.85 14.26
N CYS A 197 0.01 -9.97 14.50
CA CYS A 197 0.67 -11.17 15.00
C CYS A 197 1.70 -11.70 13.98
N GLY A 198 1.36 -11.71 12.69
CA GLY A 198 2.27 -12.10 11.62
C GLY A 198 3.51 -11.23 11.56
N TRP A 199 3.37 -9.91 11.73
CA TRP A 199 4.49 -8.98 11.72
C TRP A 199 5.43 -9.20 12.92
N ARG A 200 4.89 -9.47 14.11
CA ARG A 200 5.69 -9.86 15.28
C ARG A 200 6.45 -11.16 15.05
N VAL A 201 5.81 -12.16 14.43
CA VAL A 201 6.47 -13.43 14.06
C VAL A 201 7.61 -13.15 13.07
N ALA A 202 7.37 -12.36 12.02
CA ALA A 202 8.37 -12.03 11.02
C ALA A 202 9.59 -11.31 11.63
N ARG A 203 9.37 -10.28 12.44
CA ARG A 203 10.45 -9.56 13.14
C ARG A 203 11.24 -10.47 14.08
N ALA A 204 10.55 -11.31 14.86
CA ALA A 204 11.21 -12.28 15.74
C ALA A 204 12.07 -13.29 14.98
N VAL A 205 11.57 -13.81 13.84
CA VAL A 205 12.32 -14.74 12.99
C VAL A 205 13.54 -14.07 12.37
N LEU A 206 13.41 -12.83 11.88
CA LEU A 206 14.53 -12.06 11.35
C LEU A 206 15.63 -11.86 12.40
N GLU A 207 15.27 -11.47 13.63
CA GLU A 207 16.24 -11.26 14.71
C GLU A 207 16.98 -12.55 15.11
N ILE A 208 16.32 -13.71 15.01
CA ILE A 208 16.96 -15.02 15.21
C ILE A 208 17.94 -15.32 14.09
N ILE A 209 17.55 -15.06 12.85
CA ILE A 209 18.39 -15.28 11.67
C ILE A 209 19.66 -14.40 11.74
N GLU A 210 19.52 -13.16 12.20
CA GLU A 210 20.64 -12.24 12.41
C GLU A 210 21.56 -12.66 13.57
N GLY A 211 21.14 -13.60 14.42
CA GLY A 211 21.96 -14.14 15.51
C GLY A 211 22.14 -13.20 16.70
N ASN A 212 21.29 -12.17 16.81
CA ASN A 212 21.46 -11.07 17.76
C ASN A 212 21.10 -11.42 19.21
N SER A 213 20.40 -12.53 19.47
CA SER A 213 19.97 -12.96 20.81
C SER A 213 19.57 -14.44 20.84
N ASP A 214 19.51 -15.04 22.03
CA ASP A 214 19.00 -16.40 22.17
C ASP A 214 17.46 -16.47 21.98
N MET A 215 16.98 -17.68 21.65
CA MET A 215 15.57 -17.96 21.33
C MET A 215 14.59 -17.58 22.46
N THR A 216 15.01 -17.72 23.71
CA THR A 216 14.14 -17.46 24.88
C THR A 216 14.01 -15.96 25.09
N THR A 217 15.12 -15.23 25.00
CA THR A 217 15.15 -13.77 25.04
C THR A 217 14.29 -13.16 23.94
N ILE A 218 14.43 -13.65 22.70
CA ILE A 218 13.61 -13.19 21.56
C ILE A 218 12.13 -13.53 21.79
N ALA A 219 11.80 -14.75 22.21
CA ALA A 219 10.41 -15.11 22.50
C ALA A 219 9.76 -14.16 23.52
N HIS A 220 10.44 -13.84 24.62
CA HIS A 220 9.94 -12.89 25.61
C HIS A 220 9.81 -11.47 25.07
N LYS A 221 10.81 -10.98 24.33
CA LYS A 221 10.80 -9.65 23.70
C LYS A 221 9.56 -9.43 22.82
N TYR A 222 9.15 -10.45 22.06
CA TYR A 222 7.99 -10.37 21.17
C TYR A 222 6.66 -10.81 21.83
N GLY A 223 6.63 -10.95 23.16
CA GLY A 223 5.41 -11.19 23.93
C GLY A 223 4.94 -12.64 23.96
N TYR A 224 5.82 -13.61 23.71
CA TYR A 224 5.52 -15.03 23.90
C TYR A 224 5.80 -15.47 25.34
N SER A 225 4.96 -16.38 25.82
CA SER A 225 5.09 -16.97 27.16
C SER A 225 6.28 -17.93 27.30
N SER A 226 6.76 -18.52 26.20
CA SER A 226 7.94 -19.38 26.16
C SER A 226 8.49 -19.52 24.74
N SER A 227 9.74 -19.99 24.62
CA SER A 227 10.36 -20.35 23.34
C SER A 227 9.62 -21.48 22.62
N SER A 228 9.01 -22.41 23.35
CA SER A 228 8.16 -23.48 22.78
C SER A 228 6.88 -22.93 22.15
N HIS A 229 6.20 -21.99 22.81
CA HIS A 229 5.02 -21.32 22.26
C HIS A 229 5.38 -20.56 20.98
N PHE A 230 6.48 -19.79 21.01
CA PHE A 230 6.99 -19.11 19.83
C PHE A 230 7.31 -20.08 18.68
N SER A 231 8.05 -21.16 18.94
CA SER A 231 8.41 -22.14 17.91
C SER A 231 7.19 -22.83 17.29
N ALA A 232 6.12 -23.07 18.06
CA ALA A 232 4.87 -23.64 17.56
C ALA A 232 4.15 -22.67 16.61
N GLU A 233 4.08 -21.38 16.99
CA GLU A 233 3.48 -20.34 16.15
C GLU A 233 4.24 -20.18 14.82
N VAL A 234 5.57 -20.13 14.87
CA VAL A 234 6.43 -20.04 13.67
C VAL A 234 6.21 -21.24 12.75
N LYS A 235 6.21 -22.46 13.30
CA LYS A 235 5.96 -23.67 12.52
C LYS A 235 4.56 -23.67 11.90
N SER A 236 3.55 -23.21 12.63
CA SER A 236 2.18 -23.11 12.12
C SER A 236 2.05 -22.14 10.95
N ARG A 237 2.83 -21.06 10.92
CA ARG A 237 2.74 -20.02 9.88
C ARG A 237 3.67 -20.25 8.69
N LEU A 238 4.91 -20.66 8.96
CA LEU A 238 5.99 -20.75 7.96
C LEU A 238 6.30 -22.20 7.56
N GLY A 239 5.63 -23.19 8.16
CA GLY A 239 5.84 -24.61 7.89
C GLY A 239 7.14 -25.19 8.44
N LYS A 240 7.99 -24.36 9.07
CA LYS A 240 9.30 -24.73 9.63
C LYS A 240 9.49 -24.09 11.01
N THR A 241 10.26 -24.75 11.85
CA THR A 241 10.69 -24.19 13.14
C THR A 241 11.76 -23.12 12.94
N PRO A 242 11.94 -22.19 13.90
CA PRO A 242 13.01 -21.20 13.85
C PRO A 242 14.40 -21.81 13.59
N ARG A 243 14.72 -22.93 14.26
CA ARG A 243 16.00 -23.63 14.07
C ARG A 243 16.20 -24.17 12.66
N GLU A 244 15.13 -24.64 12.01
CA GLU A 244 15.19 -25.14 10.63
C GLU A 244 15.36 -24.00 9.61
N LEU A 245 14.86 -22.80 9.94
CA LEU A 245 15.05 -21.61 9.12
C LEU A 245 16.51 -21.13 9.17
N CYS A 246 17.14 -21.13 10.35
CA CYS A 246 18.54 -20.71 10.52
C CYS A 246 19.57 -21.64 9.86
N LYS A 247 19.23 -22.92 9.61
CA LYS A 247 20.16 -23.89 8.99
C LYS A 247 20.29 -23.75 7.46
N LYS A 248 19.51 -22.86 6.84
CA LYS A 248 19.41 -22.73 5.37
C LYS A 248 19.88 -21.37 4.84
N LEU A 249 20.58 -20.59 5.65
CA LEU A 249 21.33 -19.40 5.27
C LEU A 249 22.82 -19.68 5.51
#